data_AF-A0A950TIA3-F1
#
_entry.id   AF-A0A950TIA3-F1
#
_cell.length_a   1.000
_cell.length_b   1.000
_cell.length_c   1.000
_cell.angle_alpha   90.00
_cell.angle_beta   90.00
_cell.angle_gamma   90.00
#
_symmetry.space_group_name_H-M   'P 1'
#
loop_
_entity.id
_entity.type
_entity.pdbx_description
1 polymer ?
#
loop_
_entity_poly.entity_id
_entity_poly.type
_entity_poly.pdbx_seq_one_letter_code
_entity_poly.pdbx_strand_id
1 'polypeptide(L)' 'MTDTKKNLEPALEPEAEEDEDQTLPEAEEAIELADAQSLAGGRDAIQCFAKLAPSTPGVYRMAGPTGDVLYVGKAKNL' A
#
# COMPACT_ATOMS: atom_id res chain seq x y z
N MET A 1 -35.76 -10.20 -25.18
CA MET A 1 -34.55 -9.37 -25.27
C MET A 1 -34.64 -8.29 -24.20
N THR A 2 -33.95 -8.47 -23.08
CA THR A 2 -33.86 -7.48 -22.00
C THR A 2 -32.46 -6.89 -22.01
N ASP A 3 -32.32 -5.57 -22.02
CA ASP A 3 -31.29 -4.79 -21.31
C ASP A 3 -31.39 -3.34 -21.78
N THR A 4 -32.30 -2.57 -21.17
CA THR A 4 -32.20 -1.11 -21.17
C THR A 4 -31.45 -0.71 -19.89
N LYS A 5 -30.15 -1.03 -19.81
CA LYS A 5 -29.30 -0.44 -18.77
C LYS A 5 -29.09 1.03 -19.12
N LYS A 6 -29.86 1.85 -18.41
CA LYS A 6 -29.72 3.30 -18.30
C LYS A 6 -28.24 3.63 -18.06
N ASN A 7 -27.56 4.15 -19.08
CA ASN A 7 -26.28 4.81 -18.89
C ASN A 7 -26.55 6.01 -17.99
N LEU A 8 -26.01 5.98 -16.77
CA LEU A 8 -26.04 7.13 -15.87
C LEU A 8 -24.85 8.01 -16.28
N GLU A 9 -25.14 9.12 -16.97
CA GLU A 9 -24.13 10.12 -17.31
C GLU A 9 -23.39 10.56 -16.04
N PRO A 10 -22.04 10.53 -16.01
CA PRO A 10 -21.30 11.05 -14.88
C PRO A 10 -21.25 12.58 -15.01
N ALA A 11 -22.33 13.25 -14.62
CA ALA A 11 -22.27 14.65 -14.21
C ALA A 11 -21.74 14.70 -12.76
N LEU A 12 -20.51 14.26 -12.57
CA LEU A 12 -19.74 14.49 -11.35
C LEU A 12 -18.74 15.58 -11.72
N GLU A 13 -19.12 16.84 -11.48
CA GLU A 13 -18.13 17.89 -11.25
C GLU A 13 -17.22 17.37 -10.12
N PRO A 14 -15.90 17.33 -10.30
CA PRO A 14 -15.02 16.96 -9.20
C PRO A 14 -15.07 18.11 -8.19
N GLU A 15 -15.98 18.01 -7.24
CA GLU A 15 -15.81 18.67 -5.95
C GLU A 15 -14.44 18.23 -5.46
N ALA A 16 -13.52 19.19 -5.38
CA ALA A 16 -12.25 18.99 -4.73
C ALA A 16 -12.54 18.76 -3.25
N GLU A 17 -12.94 17.54 -2.90
CA GLU A 17 -12.88 17.08 -1.52
C GLU A 17 -11.39 17.03 -1.19
N GLU A 18 -11.01 17.97 -0.34
CA GLU A 18 -9.68 18.14 0.19
C GLU A 18 -9.24 16.79 0.79
N ASP A 19 -8.07 16.33 0.34
CA ASP A 19 -7.37 15.11 0.75
C ASP A 19 -6.88 15.28 2.21
N GLU A 20 -7.80 15.58 3.13
CA GLU A 20 -7.44 16.20 4.41
C GLU A 20 -7.07 15.24 5.52
N ASP A 21 -7.44 13.96 5.50
CA ASP A 21 -7.02 13.05 6.57
C ASP A 21 -7.00 11.57 6.14
N GLN A 22 -5.97 11.16 5.38
CA GLN A 22 -5.51 9.76 5.46
C GLN A 22 -4.58 9.60 6.67
N THR A 23 -5.12 9.75 7.87
CA THR A 23 -4.36 9.47 9.10
C THR A 23 -4.29 7.95 9.30
N LEU A 24 -3.06 7.46 9.44
CA LEU A 24 -2.79 6.06 9.78
C LEU A 24 -3.30 5.81 11.21
N PRO A 25 -4.06 4.74 11.50
CA PRO A 25 -4.45 4.44 12.86
C PRO A 25 -3.21 4.33 13.76
N GLU A 26 -3.26 4.90 14.96
CA GLU A 26 -2.21 4.77 15.98
C GLU A 26 -2.01 3.27 16.27
N ALA A 27 -0.88 2.73 15.83
CA ALA A 27 -0.49 1.36 16.12
C ALA A 27 -0.10 1.27 17.60
N GLU A 28 -1.06 0.96 18.47
CA GLU A 28 -0.84 0.78 19.91
C GLU A 28 -0.21 -0.57 20.27
N GLU A 29 0.09 -1.42 19.30
CA GLU A 29 0.92 -2.60 19.52
C GLU A 29 2.34 -2.26 19.06
N ALA A 30 3.17 -1.86 20.02
CA ALA A 30 4.61 -1.92 19.86
C ALA A 30 4.94 -3.38 19.53
N ILE A 31 5.13 -3.66 18.25
CA ILE A 31 5.55 -4.96 17.77
C ILE A 31 6.96 -5.13 18.37
N GLU A 32 7.05 -5.87 19.46
CA GLU A 32 8.31 -6.36 19.99
C GLU A 32 8.93 -7.19 18.87
N LEU A 33 9.78 -6.56 18.07
CA LEU A 33 10.60 -7.15 17.02
C LEU A 33 11.66 -8.03 17.69
N ALA A 34 11.21 -9.01 18.47
CA ALA A 34 12.04 -10.02 19.07
C ALA A 34 12.33 -11.08 18.00
N ASP A 35 13.59 -11.05 17.55
CA ASP A 35 14.24 -12.00 16.64
C ASP A 35 13.79 -12.01 15.16
N ALA A 36 14.34 -11.07 14.39
CA ALA A 36 14.51 -11.21 12.94
C ALA A 36 15.93 -10.74 12.62
N GLN A 37 16.63 -11.36 11.67
CA GLN A 37 18.01 -11.01 11.32
C GLN A 37 18.25 -9.50 11.31
N SER A 38 19.42 -9.06 11.81
CA SER A 38 19.80 -7.66 12.04
C SER A 38 19.08 -6.62 11.16
N LEU A 39 18.68 -5.49 11.74
CA LEU A 39 18.02 -4.40 10.99
C LEU A 39 18.76 -4.00 9.69
N ALA A 40 20.08 -4.16 9.67
CA ALA A 40 20.90 -3.99 8.46
C ALA A 40 20.47 -4.93 7.32
N GLY A 41 20.31 -6.23 7.59
CA GLY A 41 19.87 -7.22 6.60
C GLY A 41 18.46 -6.97 6.07
N GLY A 42 17.53 -6.56 6.93
CA GLY A 42 16.18 -6.17 6.50
C GLY A 42 16.19 -4.96 5.56
N ARG A 43 17.01 -3.95 5.87
CA ARG A 43 17.19 -2.76 5.01
C ARG A 43 17.78 -3.13 3.66
N ASP A 44 18.80 -3.97 3.63
CA ASP A 44 19.45 -4.40 2.38
C ASP A 44 18.49 -5.18 1.49
N ALA A 45 17.65 -6.05 2.07
CA ALA A 45 16.61 -6.76 1.33
C ALA A 45 15.62 -5.80 0.67
N ILE A 46 15.10 -4.82 1.42
CA ILE A 46 14.17 -3.81 0.89
C ILE A 46 14.82 -3.02 -0.26
N GLN A 47 16.08 -2.58 -0.10
CA GLN A 47 16.79 -1.85 -1.14
C GLN A 47 17.01 -2.68 -2.42
N CYS A 48 17.24 -3.99 -2.29
CA CYS A 48 17.37 -4.87 -3.44
C CYS A 48 16.05 -4.95 -4.23
N PHE A 49 14.92 -5.12 -3.54
CA PHE A 49 13.61 -5.21 -4.19
C PHE A 49 13.16 -3.88 -4.77
N ALA A 50 13.41 -2.76 -4.09
CA ALA A 50 13.05 -1.43 -4.58
C ALA A 50 13.67 -1.13 -5.96
N LYS A 51 14.88 -1.61 -6.23
CA LYS A 51 15.55 -1.44 -7.55
C LYS A 51 14.89 -2.23 -8.68
N LEU A 52 14.16 -3.29 -8.35
CA LEU A 52 13.49 -4.19 -9.30
C LEU A 52 12.01 -3.85 -9.44
N ALA A 53 11.50 -2.90 -8.66
CA ALA A 53 10.10 -2.54 -8.67
C ALA A 53 9.71 -1.90 -10.02
N PRO A 54 8.52 -2.22 -10.55
CA PRO A 54 8.04 -1.62 -11.79
C PRO A 54 7.60 -0.17 -11.53
N SER A 55 7.93 0.76 -12.45
CA SER A 55 7.54 2.17 -12.33
C SER A 55 6.07 2.42 -12.71
N THR A 56 5.15 1.75 -12.03
CA THR A 56 3.70 1.80 -12.25
C THR A 56 2.94 1.91 -10.92
N PRO A 57 1.72 2.45 -10.91
CA PRO A 57 0.88 2.43 -9.71
C PRO A 57 0.59 1.01 -9.25
N GLY A 58 0.51 0.80 -7.94
CA GLY A 58 0.14 -0.49 -7.39
C GLY A 58 0.20 -0.56 -5.87
N VAL A 59 0.22 -1.79 -5.37
CA VAL A 59 0.25 -2.11 -3.94
C VAL A 59 1.47 -2.97 -3.64
N TYR A 60 2.23 -2.63 -2.61
CA TYR A 60 3.38 -3.39 -2.14
C TYR A 60 3.14 -3.97 -0.75
N ARG A 61 3.93 -5.00 -0.40
CA ARG A 61 3.86 -5.68 0.90
C ARG A 61 5.24 -5.76 1.51
N MET A 62 5.35 -5.43 2.78
CA MET A 62 6.54 -5.75 3.57
C MET A 62 6.28 -7.07 4.29
N ALA A 63 7.16 -8.04 4.07
CA ALA A 63 7.09 -9.36 4.67
C ALA A 63 8.16 -9.52 5.75
N GLY A 64 7.80 -10.18 6.84
CA GLY A 64 8.73 -10.62 7.88
C GLY A 64 9.57 -11.82 7.43
N PRO A 65 10.53 -12.26 8.25
CA PRO A 65 11.44 -13.37 7.93
C PRO A 65 10.72 -14.71 7.73
N THR A 66 9.56 -14.90 8.34
CA THR A 66 8.67 -16.07 8.23
C THR A 66 7.75 -15.99 7.00
N GLY A 67 7.72 -14.86 6.30
CA GLY A 67 6.80 -14.58 5.20
C GLY A 67 5.48 -13.93 5.60
N ASP A 68 5.27 -13.67 6.89
CA ASP A 68 4.09 -12.95 7.38
C ASP A 68 4.06 -11.52 6.86
N VAL A 69 2.88 -11.02 6.50
CA VAL A 69 2.74 -9.63 6.01
C VAL A 69 2.67 -8.68 7.18
N LEU A 70 3.67 -7.79 7.27
CA LEU A 70 3.78 -6.79 8.33
C LEU A 70 3.10 -5.46 7.94
N TYR A 71 3.15 -5.12 6.65
CA TYR A 71 2.61 -3.87 6.15
C TYR A 71 2.18 -4.00 4.68
N VAL A 72 1.12 -3.28 4.31
CA VAL A 72 0.63 -3.15 2.94
C VAL A 72 0.44 -1.68 2.62
N GLY A 73 1.10 -1.22 1.56
CA GLY A 73 1.05 0.18 1.12
C GLY A 73 0.59 0.31 -0.31
N LYS A 74 -0.08 1.43 -0.63
CA LYS A 74 -0.39 1.84 -2.02
C LYS A 74 0.62 2.88 -2.49
N ALA A 75 1.01 2.82 -3.75
CA ALA A 75 1.90 3.80 -4.36
C ALA A 75 1.43 4.17 -5.77
N LYS A 76 1.53 5.46 -6.13
CA LYS A 76 1.31 5.93 -7.51
C LYS A 76 2.45 5.47 -8.43
N ASN A 77 3.61 5.15 -7.86
CA ASN A 77 4.79 4.63 -8.54
C ASN A 77 5.56 3.78 -7.51
N LEU A 78 5.82 2.52 -7.83
CA LEU A 78 6.42 1.53 -6.92
C LEU A 78 7.95 1.59 -6.92
#